data_AF-A0AA85AUJ5-F1
#
_entry.id   AF-A0AA85AUJ5-F1
#
_cell.length_a   1.000
_cell.length_b   1.000
_cell.length_c   1.000
_cell.angle_alpha   90.00
_cell.angle_beta   90.00
_cell.angle_gamma   90.00
#
_symmetry.space_group_name_H-M   'P 1'
#
loop_
_entity.id
_entity.type
_entity.pdbx_description
1 polymer ?
#
loop_
_entity_poly.entity_id
_entity_poly.type
_entity_poly.pdbx_seq_one_letter_code
_entity_poly.pdbx_strand_id
1 'polypeptide(L)'
;MITFSPMNNTYQNLNSLLLTVYLTIMPTDQVHRKSGSPQASTEVSSLQLNRTKNKEALEKSLKCRRSVKELVNQGILLNPSISHPDKVRQLQKAKTSDLLKRKIGQRPDRQYLISHHILRGNFSPVIICDFRR
;
A
#
# COMPACT_ATOMS: atom_id res chain seq x y z
N MET A 1 3.45 24.20 55.42
CA MET A 1 3.60 25.16 54.29
C MET A 1 4.42 24.46 53.22
N ILE A 2 3.80 24.01 52.14
CA ILE A 2 4.51 23.42 51.00
C ILE A 2 4.38 24.43 49.86
N THR A 3 5.51 25.03 49.49
CA THR A 3 5.62 25.94 48.36
C THR A 3 5.72 25.11 47.08
N PHE A 4 4.76 25.27 46.17
CA PHE A 4 4.86 24.74 44.81
C PHE A 4 5.62 25.75 43.95
N SER A 5 6.81 25.37 43.48
CA SER A 5 7.54 26.09 42.44
C SER A 5 6.79 26.00 41.09
N PRO A 6 6.76 27.08 40.28
CA PRO A 6 6.05 27.06 39.01
C PRO A 6 6.82 26.29 37.93
N MET A 7 6.14 25.33 37.32
CA MET A 7 6.54 24.57 36.14
C MET A 7 6.53 25.47 34.89
N ASN A 8 7.57 26.28 34.70
CA ASN A 8 7.72 27.17 33.54
C ASN A 8 8.74 26.69 32.48
N ASN A 9 9.25 25.46 32.56
CA ASN A 9 10.35 25.01 31.70
C ASN A 9 9.96 24.08 30.54
N THR A 10 8.73 23.58 30.47
CA THR A 10 8.33 22.61 29.43
C THR A 10 8.02 23.28 28.09
N TYR A 11 7.43 24.48 28.09
CA TYR A 11 7.10 25.22 26.86
C TYR A 11 8.31 25.84 26.16
N GLN A 12 9.35 26.19 26.91
CA GLN A 12 10.60 26.71 26.33
C GLN A 12 11.39 25.61 25.61
N ASN A 13 11.34 24.37 26.11
CA ASN A 13 12.05 23.24 25.54
C ASN A 13 11.48 22.80 24.17
N LEU A 14 10.15 22.78 24.03
CA LEU A 14 9.51 22.43 22.75
C LEU A 14 9.77 23.49 21.67
N ASN A 15 9.77 24.78 22.04
CA ASN A 15 10.12 25.86 21.10
C ASN A 15 11.59 25.80 20.68
N SER A 16 12.50 25.47 21.60
CA SER A 16 13.91 25.24 21.30
C SER A 16 14.11 24.06 20.34
N LEU A 17 13.39 22.96 20.57
CA LEU A 17 13.47 21.77 19.72
C LEU A 17 12.92 22.03 18.31
N LEU A 18 11.78 22.71 18.20
CA LEU A 18 11.18 23.09 16.91
C LEU A 18 12.08 24.06 16.13
N LEU A 19 12.68 25.04 16.82
CA LEU A 19 13.62 26.00 16.23
C LEU A 19 14.91 25.32 15.78
N THR A 20 15.43 24.38 16.56
CA THR A 20 16.62 23.57 16.21
C THR A 20 16.36 22.72 14.98
N VAL A 21 15.18 22.08 14.90
CA VAL A 21 14.76 21.32 13.72
C VAL A 21 14.65 22.22 12.48
N TYR A 22 14.07 23.41 12.61
CA TYR A 22 13.99 24.38 11.50
C TYR A 22 15.38 24.88 11.04
N LEU A 23 16.29 25.17 11.97
CA LEU A 23 17.66 25.61 11.66
C LEU A 23 18.53 24.49 11.07
N THR A 24 18.26 23.23 11.42
CA THR A 24 19.00 22.06 10.90
C THR A 24 18.54 21.67 9.48
N ILE A 25 17.28 21.93 9.14
CA ILE A 25 16.68 21.50 7.86
C ILE A 25 16.93 22.50 6.71
N MET A 26 17.33 23.74 7.00
CA MET A 26 17.69 24.71 5.96
C MET A 26 19.16 24.53 5.54
N PRO A 27 19.47 24.36 4.24
CA PRO A 27 20.84 24.33 3.79
C PRO A 27 21.42 25.75 3.90
N THR A 28 22.39 25.94 4.80
CA THR A 28 23.26 27.11 4.76
C THR A 28 24.20 26.94 3.57
N ASP A 29 24.05 27.78 2.55
CA ASP A 29 25.01 27.88 1.45
C ASP A 29 26.33 28.47 1.96
N GLN A 30 27.09 27.64 2.67
CA GLN A 30 28.46 27.91 3.09
C GLN A 30 29.36 27.75 1.87
N VAL A 31 29.59 28.85 1.13
CA VAL A 31 30.58 28.93 0.06
C VAL A 31 31.98 28.90 0.68
N HIS A 32 32.45 27.70 1.08
CA HIS A 32 33.85 27.48 1.39
C HIS A 32 34.65 27.44 0.09
N ARG A 33 35.29 28.56 -0.24
CA ARG A 33 36.32 28.64 -1.28
C ARG A 33 37.57 27.91 -0.78
N LYS A 34 37.59 26.57 -0.89
CA LYS A 34 38.83 25.79 -0.94
C LYS A 34 39.09 25.47 -2.40
N SER A 35 40.29 25.83 -2.87
CA SER A 35 40.82 25.63 -4.21
C SER A 35 40.73 24.15 -4.62
N GLY A 36 39.62 23.78 -5.26
CA GLY A 36 39.36 22.45 -5.78
C GLY A 36 39.71 22.36 -7.26
N SER A 37 40.47 21.33 -7.61
CA SER A 37 40.76 20.86 -8.97
C SER A 37 39.53 20.97 -9.91
N PRO A 38 39.71 21.31 -11.20
CA PRO A 38 38.61 21.52 -12.16
C PRO A 38 37.57 20.38 -12.25
N GLN A 39 37.95 19.14 -11.91
CA GLN A 39 37.04 17.99 -11.99
C GLN A 39 35.98 17.94 -10.89
N ALA A 40 36.26 18.44 -9.68
CA ALA A 40 35.30 18.41 -8.57
C ALA A 40 34.08 19.31 -8.85
N SER A 41 34.27 20.42 -9.56
CA SER A 41 33.19 21.35 -9.91
C SER A 41 32.22 20.76 -10.94
N THR A 42 32.72 19.96 -11.88
CA THR A 42 31.90 19.34 -12.94
C THR A 42 31.00 18.23 -12.37
N GLU A 43 31.53 17.45 -11.43
CA GLU A 43 30.76 16.40 -10.74
C GLU A 43 29.63 17.01 -9.89
N VAL A 44 29.91 18.07 -9.13
CA VAL A 44 28.91 18.75 -8.29
C VAL A 44 27.77 19.34 -9.14
N SER A 45 28.07 20.00 -10.27
CA SER A 45 27.04 20.51 -11.17
C SER A 45 26.19 19.41 -11.82
N SER A 46 26.80 18.26 -12.17
CA SER A 46 26.05 17.12 -12.73
C SER A 46 25.12 16.47 -11.71
N LEU A 47 25.55 16.33 -10.45
CA LEU A 47 24.73 15.86 -9.34
C LEU A 47 23.56 16.82 -9.04
N GLN A 48 23.81 18.12 -9.10
CA GLN A 48 22.78 19.14 -8.86
C GLN A 48 21.72 19.13 -9.98
N LEU A 49 22.13 18.93 -11.24
CA LEU A 49 21.22 18.73 -12.37
C LEU A 49 20.41 17.43 -12.24
N ASN A 50 21.01 16.35 -11.75
CA ASN A 50 20.28 15.12 -11.49
C ASN A 50 19.27 15.30 -10.34
N ARG A 51 19.60 16.09 -9.32
CA ARG A 51 18.69 16.43 -8.23
C ARG A 51 17.47 17.20 -8.72
N THR A 52 17.63 18.16 -9.63
CA THR A 52 16.49 18.90 -10.22
C THR A 52 15.65 18.02 -11.15
N LYS A 53 16.29 17.22 -12.01
CA LYS A 53 15.58 16.25 -12.88
C LYS A 53 14.77 15.24 -12.07
N ASN A 54 15.34 14.68 -11.01
CA ASN A 54 14.64 13.74 -10.14
C ASN A 54 13.48 14.41 -9.39
N LYS A 55 13.66 15.67 -8.97
CA LYS A 55 12.58 16.46 -8.37
C LYS A 55 11.41 16.62 -9.34
N GLU A 56 11.67 17.04 -10.58
CA GLU A 56 10.63 17.23 -11.59
C GLU A 56 9.94 15.92 -11.98
N ALA A 57 10.71 14.83 -12.13
CA ALA A 57 10.16 13.51 -12.41
C ALA A 57 9.24 13.03 -11.27
N LEU A 58 9.68 13.18 -10.02
CA LEU A 58 8.90 12.80 -8.85
C LEU A 58 7.60 13.62 -8.74
N GLU A 59 7.66 14.93 -8.96
CA GLU A 59 6.48 15.80 -8.97
C GLU A 59 5.44 15.34 -10.01
N LYS A 60 5.88 14.97 -11.22
CA LYS A 60 5.01 14.42 -12.26
C LYS A 60 4.40 13.08 -11.81
N SER A 61 5.21 12.15 -11.31
CA SER A 61 4.74 10.84 -10.84
C SER A 61 3.76 10.93 -9.68
N LEU A 62 3.94 11.88 -8.76
CA LEU A 62 3.03 12.08 -7.63
C LEU A 62 1.70 12.69 -8.05
N LYS A 63 1.67 13.58 -9.06
CA LYS A 63 0.44 14.15 -9.61
C LYS A 63 -0.40 13.10 -10.33
N CYS A 64 0.24 12.21 -11.08
CA CYS A 64 -0.43 11.16 -11.87
C CYS A 64 -0.57 9.82 -11.13
N ARG A 65 -0.33 9.76 -9.81
CA ARG A 65 -0.44 8.52 -9.04
C ARG A 65 -1.90 8.08 -8.89
N ARG A 66 -2.13 6.77 -8.87
CA ARG A 66 -3.44 6.16 -8.54
C ARG A 66 -3.80 6.38 -7.08
N SER A 67 -5.09 6.41 -6.77
CA SER A 67 -5.59 6.48 -5.40
C SER A 67 -5.38 5.15 -4.66
N VAL A 68 -5.26 5.20 -3.33
CA VAL A 68 -5.12 4.01 -2.49
C VAL A 68 -6.29 3.03 -2.68
N LYS A 69 -7.51 3.56 -2.80
CA LYS A 69 -8.73 2.77 -3.02
C LYS A 69 -8.67 1.99 -4.34
N GLU A 70 -8.21 2.61 -5.42
CA GLU A 70 -8.06 1.93 -6.72
C GLU A 70 -7.03 0.80 -6.65
N LEU A 71 -5.90 1.02 -5.95
CA LEU A 71 -4.89 -0.03 -5.76
C LEU A 71 -5.43 -1.22 -4.96
N VAL A 72 -6.25 -0.97 -3.94
CA VAL A 72 -6.93 -2.03 -3.17
C VAL A 72 -7.94 -2.77 -4.03
N ASN A 73 -8.74 -2.05 -4.82
CA ASN A 73 -9.74 -2.65 -5.71
C ASN A 73 -9.11 -3.52 -6.81
N GLN A 74 -7.94 -3.12 -7.32
CA GLN A 74 -7.18 -3.91 -8.28
C GLN A 74 -6.45 -5.10 -7.64
N GLY A 75 -6.48 -5.22 -6.31
CA GLY A 75 -5.79 -6.28 -5.57
C GLY A 75 -4.26 -6.12 -5.51
N ILE A 76 -3.73 -4.93 -5.83
CA ILE A 76 -2.30 -4.62 -5.77
C ILE A 76 -1.89 -4.34 -4.33
N LEU A 77 -2.69 -3.53 -3.62
CA LEU A 77 -2.47 -3.17 -2.24
C LEU A 77 -3.45 -3.91 -1.34
N LEU A 78 -2.99 -4.40 -0.20
CA LEU A 78 -3.86 -4.97 0.81
C LEU A 78 -4.48 -3.86 1.65
N ASN A 79 -5.69 -4.06 2.16
CA ASN A 79 -6.42 -3.03 2.88
C ASN A 79 -5.58 -2.44 4.05
N PRO A 80 -5.24 -1.14 3.99
CA PRO A 80 -4.32 -0.51 4.94
C PRO A 80 -4.91 -0.36 6.35
N SER A 81 -6.24 -0.49 6.50
CA SER A 81 -6.90 -0.46 7.80
C SER A 81 -6.71 -1.75 8.61
N ILE A 82 -6.19 -2.82 7.98
CA ILE A 82 -5.96 -4.10 8.64
C ILE A 82 -4.50 -4.19 9.07
N SER A 83 -4.26 -4.39 10.38
CA SER A 83 -2.89 -4.47 10.94
C SER A 83 -2.07 -5.64 10.38
N HIS A 84 -2.68 -6.80 10.18
CA HIS A 84 -2.01 -8.00 9.66
C HIS A 84 -2.74 -8.58 8.43
N PRO A 85 -2.66 -7.91 7.28
CA PRO A 85 -3.48 -8.27 6.13
C PRO A 85 -3.06 -9.62 5.51
N ASP A 86 -1.81 -10.05 5.70
CA ASP A 86 -1.32 -11.37 5.29
C ASP A 86 -1.95 -12.51 6.10
N LYS A 87 -2.01 -12.35 7.42
CA LYS A 87 -2.65 -13.33 8.30
C LYS A 87 -4.14 -13.45 7.99
N VAL A 88 -4.82 -12.33 7.76
CA VAL A 88 -6.24 -12.32 7.38
C VAL A 88 -6.45 -13.05 6.05
N ARG A 89 -5.64 -12.77 5.03
CA ARG A 89 -5.72 -13.46 3.74
C ARG A 89 -5.48 -14.96 3.87
N GLN A 90 -4.48 -15.38 4.64
CA GLN A 90 -4.20 -16.79 4.89
C GLN A 90 -5.36 -17.47 5.61
N LEU A 91 -5.91 -16.83 6.65
CA LEU A 91 -7.09 -17.33 7.36
C LEU A 91 -8.31 -17.46 6.44
N GLN A 92 -8.57 -16.45 5.60
CA GLN A 92 -9.65 -16.49 4.61
C GLN A 92 -9.46 -17.66 3.64
N LYS A 93 -8.24 -17.86 3.12
CA LYS A 93 -7.91 -19.00 2.24
C LYS A 93 -8.09 -20.36 2.94
N ALA A 94 -7.68 -20.49 4.20
CA ALA A 94 -7.86 -21.72 4.96
C ALA A 94 -9.36 -22.02 5.15
N LYS A 95 -10.14 -21.03 5.58
CA LYS A 95 -11.60 -21.15 5.72
C LYS A 95 -12.28 -21.57 4.43
N THR A 96 -11.93 -20.95 3.30
CA THR A 96 -12.50 -21.34 2.00
C THR A 96 -12.05 -22.72 1.57
N SER A 97 -10.79 -23.09 1.79
CA SER A 97 -10.27 -24.43 1.51
C SER A 97 -11.04 -25.50 2.28
N ASP A 98 -11.22 -25.33 3.59
CA ASP A 98 -11.91 -26.30 4.44
C ASP A 98 -13.40 -26.41 4.07
N LEU A 99 -14.04 -25.27 3.79
CA LEU A 99 -15.42 -25.24 3.30
C LEU A 99 -15.55 -26.00 1.98
N LEU A 100 -14.66 -25.78 1.02
CA LEU A 100 -14.69 -26.44 -0.27
C LEU A 100 -14.41 -27.94 -0.14
N LYS A 101 -13.44 -28.36 0.68
CA LYS A 101 -13.17 -29.77 0.96
C LYS A 101 -14.42 -30.49 1.46
N ARG A 102 -15.14 -29.88 2.41
CA ARG A 102 -16.42 -30.41 2.91
C ARG A 102 -17.48 -30.50 1.82
N LYS A 103 -17.69 -29.44 1.03
CA LYS A 103 -18.72 -29.42 -0.04
C LYS A 103 -18.41 -30.39 -1.18
N ILE A 104 -17.14 -30.56 -1.51
CA ILE A 104 -16.71 -31.53 -2.52
C ILE A 104 -16.90 -32.95 -2.02
N GLY A 105 -16.55 -33.24 -0.76
CA GLY A 105 -16.78 -34.56 -0.16
C GLY A 105 -18.27 -34.93 -0.05
N GLN A 106 -19.15 -33.94 0.15
CA GLN A 106 -20.61 -34.12 0.22
C GLN A 106 -21.30 -33.87 -1.14
N ARG A 107 -20.57 -33.91 -2.25
CA ARG A 107 -21.15 -33.64 -3.56
C ARG A 107 -22.14 -34.75 -3.94
N PRO A 108 -23.43 -34.45 -4.18
CA PRO A 108 -24.41 -35.46 -4.58
C PRO A 108 -24.11 -35.97 -5.99
N ASP A 109 -24.44 -37.24 -6.22
CA ASP A 109 -24.27 -37.87 -7.52
C ASP A 109 -25.24 -37.31 -8.57
N ARG A 110 -24.90 -37.46 -9.85
CA ARG A 110 -25.73 -37.01 -10.97
C ARG A 110 -27.13 -37.63 -10.93
N GLN A 111 -27.24 -38.91 -10.59
CA GLN A 111 -28.54 -39.59 -10.54
C GLN A 111 -29.46 -39.02 -9.46
N TYR A 112 -28.90 -38.69 -8.30
CA TYR A 112 -29.62 -38.00 -7.22
C TYR A 112 -30.20 -36.66 -7.70
N LEU A 113 -29.43 -35.89 -8.48
CA LEU A 113 -29.91 -34.61 -9.02
C LEU A 113 -30.98 -34.78 -10.11
N ILE A 114 -30.97 -35.88 -10.87
CA ILE A 114 -32.01 -36.20 -11.87
C ILE A 114 -33.30 -36.63 -11.17
N SER A 115 -33.21 -37.47 -10.13
CA SER A 115 -34.39 -37.93 -9.39
C SER A 115 -35.12 -36.78 -8.68
N HIS A 116 -34.37 -35.76 -8.24
CA HIS A 116 -34.92 -34.53 -7.66
C HIS A 116 -35.33 -33.49 -8.72
N HIS A 117 -35.31 -33.84 -10.00
CA HIS A 117 -35.69 -32.97 -11.12
C HIS A 117 -34.87 -31.66 -11.21
N ILE A 118 -33.64 -31.66 -10.67
CA ILE A 118 -32.70 -30.53 -10.76
C ILE A 118 -31.93 -30.57 -12.08
N LEU A 119 -31.53 -31.78 -12.51
CA LEU A 119 -30.87 -32.01 -13.79
C LEU A 119 -31.78 -32.81 -14.73
N ARG A 120 -31.75 -32.49 -16.02
CA ARG A 120 -32.39 -33.32 -17.05
C ARG A 120 -31.49 -34.52 -17.39
N GLY A 121 -32.05 -35.73 -17.37
CA GLY A 121 -31.29 -36.98 -17.57
C GLY A 121 -30.62 -37.11 -18.94
N ASN A 122 -31.15 -36.41 -19.95
CA ASN A 122 -30.88 -36.69 -21.36
C ASN A 122 -30.06 -35.62 -22.09
N PHE A 123 -29.01 -35.02 -21.50
CA PHE A 123 -28.25 -34.02 -22.26
C PHE A 123 -26.75 -34.06 -22.00
N SER A 124 -26.01 -34.23 -23.10
CA SER A 124 -24.67 -33.65 -23.28
C SER A 124 -24.73 -32.16 -22.86
N PRO A 125 -23.70 -31.63 -22.17
CA PRO A 125 -23.71 -30.25 -21.66
C PRO A 125 -23.90 -29.18 -22.73
N VAL A 126 -23.79 -29.53 -24.02
CA VAL A 126 -23.94 -28.64 -25.17
C VAL A 126 -25.40 -28.32 -25.53
N ILE A 127 -26.37 -29.19 -25.18
CA ILE A 127 -27.77 -29.09 -25.68
C ILE A 127 -28.72 -28.40 -24.68
N ILE A 128 -28.26 -28.12 -23.45
CA ILE A 128 -29.12 -27.57 -22.37
C ILE A 128 -29.49 -26.10 -22.60
N CYS A 129 -28.80 -25.39 -23.50
CA CYS A 129 -29.04 -23.97 -23.78
C CYS A 129 -30.24 -23.70 -24.69
N ASP A 130 -30.95 -24.71 -25.20
CA ASP A 130 -32.18 -24.48 -26.00
C ASP A 130 -33.40 -24.25 -25.11
N PHE A 131 -33.40 -23.16 -24.36
CA PHE A 131 -34.61 -22.56 -23.81
C PHE A 131 -35.30 -21.76 -24.93
N ARG A 132 -35.98 -22.47 -25.84
CA ARG A 132 -36.75 -21.86 -26.93
C ARG A 132 -38.03 -21.22 -26.35
N ARG A 133 -38.01 -19.88 -26.35
CA ARG A 133 -39.12 -18.91 -26.22
C ARG A 133 -39.69 -18.68 -24.82
#